data_AF-A0A3M1TWI9-F1
#
_entry.id   AF-A0A3M1TWI9-F1
#
_cell.length_a   1.000
_cell.length_b   1.000
_cell.length_c   1.000
_cell.angle_alpha   90.00
_cell.angle_beta   90.00
_cell.angle_gamma   90.00
#
_symmetry.space_group_name_H-M   'P 1'
#
loop_
_entity.id
_entity.type
_entity.pdbx_description
1 polymer ?
#
loop_
_entity_poly.entity_id
_entity_poly.type
_entity_poly.pdbx_seq_one_letter_code
_entity_poly.pdbx_strand_id
1 'polypeptide(L)'
;MRPLRLLVPGPLDAPTGGSRYDRRLLEALRHLGADADDVEVPGPWPRLDSTGGQRLAAACARARATAPAPPVLLVDGLLAPCLPEVPPAAVLLLHMPHEFDVGLPPPLRRALSHALAER
;
A
#
# COMPACT_ATOMS: atom_id res chain seq x y z
N MET A 1 11.06 18.85 3.32
CA MET A 1 10.08 18.08 2.53
C MET A 1 9.07 17.46 3.48
N ARG A 2 7.82 17.18 3.05
CA ARG A 2 6.84 16.52 3.94
C ARG A 2 7.24 15.04 4.10
N PRO A 3 7.19 14.48 5.32
CA PRO A 3 7.43 13.05 5.53
C PRO A 3 6.41 12.20 4.77
N LEU A 4 6.79 11.00 4.36
CA LEU A 4 5.94 10.01 3.70
C LEU A 4 5.72 8.85 4.66
N ARG A 5 4.46 8.42 4.83
CA ARG A 5 4.12 7.27 5.67
C ARG A 5 3.31 6.28 4.87
N LEU A 6 3.88 5.11 4.62
CA LEU A 6 3.28 4.05 3.82
C LEU A 6 2.50 3.09 4.71
N LEU A 7 1.17 3.14 4.65
CA LEU A 7 0.30 2.23 5.37
C LEU A 7 0.17 0.93 4.59
N VAL A 8 0.57 -0.18 5.21
CA VAL A 8 0.59 -1.51 4.58
C VAL A 8 -0.28 -2.52 5.34
N PRO A 9 -0.93 -3.48 4.65
CA PRO A 9 -1.84 -4.44 5.27
C PRO A 9 -1.12 -5.58 6.01
N GLY A 10 0.21 -5.56 6.08
CA GLY A 10 1.00 -6.57 6.74
C GLY A 10 2.49 -6.38 6.46
N PRO A 11 3.33 -7.36 6.83
CA PRO A 11 4.77 -7.28 6.65
C PRO A 11 5.20 -7.08 5.19
N LEU A 12 6.17 -6.19 4.97
CA LEU A 12 6.74 -5.90 3.63
C LEU A 12 7.50 -7.08 3.01
N ASP A 13 7.92 -8.05 3.82
CA ASP A 13 8.61 -9.28 3.37
C ASP A 13 7.64 -10.41 2.97
N ALA A 14 6.33 -10.18 3.08
CA ALA A 14 5.33 -11.14 2.60
C ALA A 14 5.57 -11.48 1.12
N PRO A 15 5.34 -12.73 0.68
CA PRO A 15 5.71 -13.19 -0.66
C PRO A 15 4.71 -12.78 -1.76
N THR A 16 4.05 -11.62 -1.64
CA THR A 16 3.04 -11.14 -2.60
C THR A 16 3.61 -10.11 -3.59
N GLY A 17 2.89 -9.83 -4.67
CA GLY A 17 3.25 -8.76 -5.62
C GLY A 17 3.17 -7.37 -4.96
N GLY A 18 2.11 -7.09 -4.21
CA GLY A 18 1.88 -5.81 -3.53
C GLY A 18 2.96 -5.48 -2.51
N SER A 19 3.24 -6.40 -1.58
CA SER A 19 4.32 -6.21 -0.57
C SER A 19 5.69 -5.99 -1.20
N ARG A 20 6.01 -6.69 -2.30
CA ARG A 20 7.24 -6.46 -3.07
C ARG A 20 7.28 -5.08 -3.71
N TYR A 21 6.16 -4.60 -4.25
CA TYR A 21 6.07 -3.24 -4.80
C TYR A 21 6.27 -2.20 -3.70
N ASP A 22 5.53 -2.32 -2.59
CA ASP A 22 5.59 -1.40 -1.46
C ASP A 22 7.00 -1.28 -0.88
N ARG A 23 7.68 -2.42 -0.71
CA ARG A 23 9.08 -2.45 -0.27
C ARG A 23 10.00 -1.70 -1.22
N ARG A 24 9.87 -1.95 -2.53
CA ARG A 24 10.70 -1.26 -3.55
C ARG A 24 10.39 0.22 -3.63
N LEU A 25 9.12 0.62 -3.49
CA LEU A 25 8.69 2.01 -3.44
C LEU A 25 9.36 2.71 -2.25
N LEU A 26 9.30 2.10 -1.07
CA LEU A 26 9.89 2.66 0.15
C LEU A 26 11.42 2.77 0.04
N GLU A 27 12.09 1.73 -0.47
CA GLU A 27 13.53 1.73 -0.75
C GLU A 27 13.92 2.86 -1.72
N ALA A 28 13.16 3.04 -2.81
CA ALA A 28 13.40 4.09 -3.81
C ALA A 28 13.19 5.50 -3.25
N LEU A 29 12.11 5.72 -2.48
CA LEU A 29 11.85 7.01 -1.84
C LEU A 29 12.98 7.40 -0.87
N ARG A 30 13.43 6.45 -0.05
CA ARG A 30 14.57 6.65 0.86
C ARG A 30 15.86 6.94 0.10
N HIS A 31 16.12 6.23 -1.01
CA HIS A 31 17.29 6.47 -1.86
C HIS A 31 17.29 7.88 -2.46
N LEU A 32 16.13 8.44 -2.76
CA LEU A 32 15.96 9.83 -3.21
C LEU A 32 16.07 10.88 -2.09
N GLY A 33 16.35 10.46 -0.85
CA GLY A 33 16.49 11.35 0.31
C GLY A 33 15.18 11.75 0.98
N ALA A 34 14.05 11.08 0.66
CA ALA A 34 12.80 11.32 1.37
C ALA A 34 12.81 10.68 2.77
N ASP A 35 12.26 11.39 3.77
CA ASP A 35 11.84 10.81 5.04
C ASP A 35 10.60 9.93 4.78
N ALA A 36 10.82 8.65 4.53
CA ALA A 36 9.78 7.69 4.20
C ALA A 36 9.89 6.47 5.11
N ASP A 37 8.78 6.10 5.76
CA ASP A 37 8.66 4.93 6.62
C ASP A 37 7.34 4.20 6.39
N ASP A 38 7.33 2.90 6.59
CA ASP A 38 6.12 2.09 6.61
C ASP A 38 5.45 2.08 7.99
N VAL A 39 4.15 1.86 7.98
CA VAL A 39 3.32 1.71 9.17
C VAL A 39 2.37 0.55 8.92
N GLU A 40 2.64 -0.58 9.55
CA GLU A 40 1.79 -1.76 9.44
C GLU A 40 0.42 -1.52 10.07
N VAL A 41 -0.61 -1.95 9.34
CA VAL A 41 -2.00 -1.99 9.78
C VAL A 41 -2.41 -3.46 9.88
N PRO A 42 -2.23 -4.10 11.05
CA PRO A 42 -2.50 -5.52 11.20
C PRO A 42 -4.00 -5.81 10.98
N GLY A 43 -4.32 -6.94 10.40
CA GLY A 43 -5.70 -7.35 10.15
C GLY A 43 -5.80 -8.52 9.17
N PRO A 44 -6.98 -9.13 9.02
CA PRO A 44 -7.18 -10.27 8.14
C PRO A 44 -7.34 -9.86 6.67
N TRP A 45 -6.57 -8.88 6.20
CA TRP A 45 -6.65 -8.36 4.83
C TRP A 45 -6.43 -9.47 3.80
N PRO A 46 -7.18 -9.50 2.69
CA PRO A 46 -8.15 -8.52 2.22
C PRO A 46 -9.56 -8.66 2.85
N ARG A 47 -9.76 -9.58 3.80
CA ARG A 47 -11.07 -9.75 4.45
C ARG A 47 -11.32 -8.55 5.36
N LEU A 48 -12.43 -7.86 5.09
CA LEU A 48 -12.87 -6.76 5.92
C LEU A 48 -13.64 -7.32 7.12
N ASP A 49 -13.35 -6.81 8.30
CA ASP A 49 -14.10 -7.06 9.54
C ASP A 49 -14.61 -5.73 10.11
N SER A 50 -15.45 -5.80 11.15
CA SER A 50 -16.05 -4.62 11.79
C SER A 50 -15.03 -3.69 12.47
N THR A 51 -13.78 -4.11 12.62
CA THR A 51 -12.72 -3.37 13.30
C THR A 51 -11.66 -2.80 12.36
N GLY A 52 -11.70 -3.12 11.06
CA GLY A 52 -10.71 -2.67 10.08
C GLY A 52 -10.54 -1.15 10.03
N GLY A 53 -11.65 -0.40 10.05
CA GLY A 53 -11.61 1.08 10.09
C GLY A 53 -10.96 1.63 11.35
N GLN A 54 -11.17 0.99 12.51
CA GLN A 54 -10.54 1.40 13.78
C GLN A 54 -9.03 1.16 13.74
N ARG A 55 -8.58 0.01 13.22
CA ARG A 55 -7.16 -0.29 13.06
C ARG A 55 -6.47 0.70 12.13
N LEU A 56 -7.11 1.04 11.01
CA LEU A 56 -6.59 2.00 10.06
C LEU A 56 -6.53 3.43 10.64
N ALA A 57 -7.58 3.86 11.34
CA ALA A 57 -7.58 5.17 12.01
C ALA A 57 -6.46 5.29 13.06
N ALA A 58 -6.25 4.23 13.86
CA ALA A 58 -5.16 4.18 14.83
C ALA A 58 -3.77 4.24 14.15
N ALA A 59 -3.60 3.55 13.02
CA ALA A 59 -2.36 3.61 12.25
C ALA A 59 -2.11 5.00 11.65
N CYS A 60 -3.14 5.65 11.09
CA CYS A 60 -3.07 7.04 10.61
C CYS A 60 -2.67 8.01 11.72
N ALA A 61 -3.25 7.87 12.92
CA ALA A 61 -2.90 8.70 14.07
C ALA A 61 -1.43 8.48 14.49
N ARG A 62 -0.98 7.22 14.58
CA ARG A 62 0.41 6.88 14.88
C ARG A 62 1.37 7.46 13.85
N ALA A 63 1.07 7.29 12.56
CA ALA A 63 1.88 7.82 11.46
C ALA A 63 2.08 9.34 11.53
N ARG A 64 1.05 10.07 11.98
CA ARG A 64 1.11 11.53 12.17
C ARG A 64 1.89 11.90 13.42
N ALA A 65 1.73 11.15 14.51
CA ALA A 65 2.39 11.44 15.78
C ALA A 65 3.91 11.20 15.75
N THR A 66 4.39 10.28 14.91
CA THR A 66 5.82 9.94 14.80
C THR A 66 6.56 10.76 13.74
N ALA A 67 5.86 11.60 12.98
CA ALA A 67 6.45 12.41 11.92
C ALA A 67 6.85 13.80 12.44
N PRO A 68 8.00 14.36 12.01
CA PRO A 68 8.44 15.70 12.42
C PRO A 68 7.55 16.83 11.87
N ALA A 69 6.70 16.54 10.88
CA ALA A 69 5.73 17.45 10.28
C ALA A 69 4.55 16.63 9.71
N PRO A 70 3.40 17.24 9.39
CA PRO A 70 2.24 16.52 8.84
C PRO A 70 2.58 15.70 7.59
N PRO A 71 2.57 14.36 7.67
CA PRO A 71 3.02 13.50 6.58
C PRO A 71 2.02 13.46 5.43
N VAL A 72 2.48 13.02 4.27
CA VAL A 72 1.63 12.47 3.21
C VAL A 72 1.43 10.98 3.50
N LEU A 73 0.18 10.54 3.54
CA LEU A 73 -0.14 9.13 3.75
C LEU A 73 -0.18 8.42 2.39
N LEU A 74 0.69 7.43 2.19
CA LEU A 74 0.60 6.50 1.07
C LEU A 74 -0.17 5.29 1.60
N VAL A 75 -1.33 4.97 1.03
CA VAL A 75 -2.22 3.94 1.58
C VAL A 75 -2.35 2.81 0.57
N ASP A 76 -1.98 1.60 0.97
CA ASP A 76 -2.20 0.41 0.15
C ASP A 76 -3.71 0.22 -0.15
N GLY A 77 -3.99 -0.21 -1.37
CA GLY A 77 -5.35 -0.39 -1.89
C GLY A 77 -6.20 -1.38 -1.09
N LEU A 78 -5.60 -2.34 -0.39
CA LEU A 78 -6.32 -3.26 0.50
C LEU A 78 -6.87 -2.57 1.75
N LEU A 79 -6.23 -1.48 2.19
CA LEU A 79 -6.65 -0.70 3.35
C LEU A 79 -7.67 0.38 2.97
N ALA A 80 -7.64 0.86 1.73
CA ALA A 80 -8.46 1.97 1.26
C ALA A 80 -9.97 1.85 1.57
N PRO A 81 -10.63 0.66 1.45
CA PRO A 81 -12.04 0.50 1.81
C PRO A 81 -12.37 0.77 3.28
N CYS A 82 -11.37 0.74 4.17
CA CYS A 82 -11.55 1.00 5.60
C CYS A 82 -11.30 2.46 5.99
N LEU A 83 -10.95 3.34 5.05
CA LEU A 83 -10.82 4.77 5.33
C LEU A 83 -12.22 5.37 5.60
N PRO A 84 -12.49 5.93 6.78
CA PRO A 84 -13.75 6.62 7.02
C PRO A 84 -13.88 7.88 6.16
N GLU A 85 -12.74 8.54 5.91
CA GLU A 85 -12.59 9.66 4.98
C GLU A 85 -11.18 9.61 4.37
N VAL A 86 -11.04 10.10 3.14
CA VAL A 86 -9.73 10.23 2.49
C VAL A 86 -9.07 11.52 2.98
N PRO A 87 -7.91 11.46 3.66
CA PRO A 87 -7.24 12.67 4.11
C PRO A 87 -6.80 13.52 2.91
N PRO A 88 -6.77 14.85 3.03
CA PRO A 88 -6.43 15.75 1.93
C PRO A 88 -5.00 15.59 1.40
N ALA A 89 -4.12 14.90 2.12
CA ALA A 89 -2.77 14.54 1.69
C ALA A 89 -2.58 13.02 1.72
N ALA A 90 -3.39 12.32 0.92
CA ALA A 90 -3.31 10.87 0.75
C ALA A 90 -3.09 10.48 -0.71
N VAL A 91 -2.28 9.44 -0.92
CA VAL A 91 -2.10 8.76 -2.21
C VAL A 91 -2.53 7.31 -2.01
N LEU A 92 -3.46 6.82 -2.83
CA LEU A 92 -3.89 5.43 -2.80
C LEU A 92 -3.05 4.61 -3.80
N LEU A 93 -2.47 3.51 -3.35
CA LEU A 93 -1.68 2.59 -4.16
C LEU A 93 -2.55 1.40 -4.57
N LEU A 94 -3.04 1.41 -5.81
CA LEU A 94 -3.87 0.33 -6.34
C LEU A 94 -3.03 -0.62 -7.19
N HIS A 95 -2.75 -1.81 -6.66
CA HIS A 95 -2.08 -2.87 -7.40
C HIS A 95 -3.09 -3.56 -8.32
N MET A 96 -3.04 -3.26 -9.61
CA MET A 96 -3.85 -3.95 -10.62
C MET A 96 -3.16 -5.27 -11.00
N PRO A 97 -3.86 -6.42 -10.92
CA PRO A 97 -3.34 -7.65 -11.49
C PRO A 97 -3.07 -7.45 -12.98
N HIS A 98 -1.95 -7.97 -13.48
CA HIS A 98 -1.50 -7.73 -14.84
C HIS A 98 -2.50 -8.25 -15.90
N GLU A 99 -3.25 -9.29 -15.58
CA GLU A 99 -4.33 -9.83 -16.40
C GLU A 99 -5.47 -8.82 -16.65
N PHE A 100 -5.65 -7.85 -15.76
CA PHE A 100 -6.67 -6.80 -15.84
C PHE A 100 -6.10 -5.46 -16.32
N ASP A 101 -4.81 -5.39 -16.65
CA ASP A 101 -4.20 -4.16 -17.16
C ASP A 101 -4.64 -3.88 -18.60
N VAL A 102 -5.55 -2.93 -18.76
CA VAL A 102 -6.10 -2.53 -20.06
C VAL A 102 -5.04 -1.95 -21.01
N GLY A 103 -3.91 -1.46 -20.49
CA GLY A 103 -2.80 -0.91 -21.26
C GLY A 103 -1.88 -1.96 -21.86
N LEU A 104 -1.92 -3.21 -21.39
CA LEU A 104 -1.09 -4.29 -21.94
C LEU A 104 -1.73 -4.91 -23.20
N PRO A 105 -0.95 -5.24 -24.25
CA PRO A 105 -1.46 -5.97 -25.40
C PRO A 105 -2.06 -7.33 -24.99
N PRO A 106 -3.15 -7.81 -25.64
CA PRO A 106 -3.81 -9.07 -25.28
C PRO A 106 -2.87 -10.30 -25.18
N PRO A 107 -1.85 -10.49 -26.04
CA PRO A 107 -0.90 -11.59 -25.89
C PRO A 107 -0.09 -11.51 -24.60
N LEU A 108 0.35 -10.31 -24.21
CA LEU A 108 1.15 -10.10 -23.00
C LEU A 108 0.31 -10.28 -21.74
N ARG A 109 -0.94 -9.79 -21.72
CA ARG A 109 -1.90 -10.06 -20.63
C ARG A 109 -2.04 -11.56 -20.36
N ARG A 110 -2.29 -12.36 -21.41
CA ARG A 110 -2.46 -13.81 -21.30
C ARG A 110 -1.20 -14.50 -20.76
N ALA A 111 -0.02 -14.12 -21.25
CA ALA A 111 1.23 -14.68 -20.78
C ALA A 111 1.45 -14.42 -19.27
N LEU A 112 1.13 -13.21 -18.80
CA LEU A 112 1.24 -12.86 -17.38
C LEU A 112 0.22 -13.60 -16.51
N SER A 113 -1.01 -13.84 -17.00
CA SER A 113 -2.00 -14.67 -16.31
C SER A 113 -1.49 -16.10 -16.09
N HIS A 114 -0.88 -16.71 -17.11
CA HIS A 114 -0.33 -18.07 -17.01
C HIS A 114 0.86 -18.14 -16.06
N ALA A 115 1.77 -17.17 -16.11
CA ALA A 115 2.95 -17.15 -15.23
C ALA A 115 2.62 -17.02 -13.73
N LEU A 116 1.42 -16.53 -13.39
CA LEU A 116 0.92 -16.46 -12.01
C LEU A 116 0.27 -17.77 -11.56
N ALA A 117 -0.26 -18.58 -12.49
CA ALA A 117 -0.88 -19.87 -12.18
C ALA A 117 0.12 -21.02 -11.95
N GLU A 118 1.37 -20.84 -12.38
CA GLU A 118 2.45 -21.84 -12.28
C GLU A 118 3.39 -21.64 -11.07
N ARG A 119 3.04 -20.74 -10.14
CA ARG A 119 3.80 -20.44 -8.92
C ARG A 119 3.13 -20.99 -7.68
#